data_AF-A0A7Z9KV66-F1
#
_entry.id   AF-A0A7Z9KV66-F1
#
_cell.length_a   1.000
_cell.length_b   1.000
_cell.length_c   1.000
_cell.angle_alpha   90.00
_cell.angle_beta   90.00
_cell.angle_gamma   90.00
#
_symmetry.space_group_name_H-M   'P 1'
#
loop_
_entity.id
_entity.type
_entity.pdbx_description
1 polymer ?
#
loop_
_entity_poly.entity_id
_entity_poly.type
_entity_poly.pdbx_seq_one_letter_code
_entity_poly.pdbx_strand_id
1 'polypeptide(L)'
;MAKGKKGKRRRRASFSILNALEAAIYGEILMRGTTGSGIISFFTGEGDIGIGPGETIGAVTTYSQPVGIGEISLTDLMQEPSLALATISSNFKSNLLPMSLAAFTTSISFRIGRRMLRRPLASVNRNLVKPVLGAGIRL
;
A
#
# COMPACT_ATOMS: atom_id res chain seq x y z
N MET A 1 -13.05 -26.56 -46.44
CA MET A 1 -12.61 -27.07 -45.12
C MET A 1 -12.67 -25.94 -44.10
N ALA A 2 -13.61 -25.96 -43.16
CA ALA A 2 -13.75 -24.92 -42.13
C ALA A 2 -12.77 -25.18 -40.96
N LYS A 3 -11.91 -24.22 -40.65
CA LYS A 3 -10.96 -24.28 -39.52
C LYS A 3 -11.75 -24.26 -38.21
N GLY A 4 -11.84 -25.39 -37.52
CA GLY A 4 -12.51 -25.48 -36.21
C GLY A 4 -11.91 -24.49 -35.20
N LYS A 5 -12.76 -23.78 -34.46
CA LYS A 5 -12.34 -22.88 -33.36
C LYS A 5 -11.52 -23.68 -32.35
N LYS A 6 -10.22 -23.37 -32.21
CA LYS A 6 -9.37 -23.99 -31.18
C LYS A 6 -9.93 -23.65 -29.78
N GLY A 7 -10.17 -24.68 -28.96
CA GLY A 7 -10.67 -24.51 -27.59
C GLY A 7 -9.75 -23.63 -26.74
N LYS A 8 -10.35 -22.71 -25.97
CA LYS A 8 -9.63 -21.79 -25.09
C LYS A 8 -9.02 -22.59 -23.93
N ARG A 9 -7.70 -22.80 -23.92
CA ARG A 9 -6.99 -23.45 -22.79
C ARG A 9 -7.22 -22.63 -21.51
N ARG A 10 -7.86 -23.23 -20.50
CA ARG A 10 -8.03 -22.62 -19.17
C ARG A 10 -6.64 -22.41 -18.56
N ARG A 11 -6.29 -21.15 -18.28
CA ARG A 11 -5.05 -20.83 -17.55
C ARG A 11 -5.28 -21.18 -16.09
N ARG A 12 -4.35 -21.90 -15.48
CA ARG A 12 -4.38 -22.15 -14.02
C ARG A 12 -4.19 -20.83 -13.28
N ALA A 13 -4.91 -20.65 -12.18
CA ALA A 13 -4.67 -19.54 -11.26
C ALA A 13 -3.21 -19.63 -10.79
N SER A 14 -2.47 -18.53 -10.93
CA SER A 14 -1.06 -18.45 -10.51
C SER A 14 -0.78 -17.08 -9.93
N PHE A 15 -0.10 -17.07 -8.78
CA PHE A 15 0.31 -15.86 -8.09
C PHE A 15 1.49 -15.21 -8.82
N SER A 16 1.38 -13.93 -9.17
CA SER A 16 2.45 -13.18 -9.82
C SER A 16 3.15 -12.30 -8.80
N ILE A 17 4.43 -12.58 -8.55
CA ILE A 17 5.29 -11.82 -7.64
C ILE A 17 5.39 -10.37 -8.10
N LEU A 18 5.50 -10.11 -9.42
CA LEU A 18 5.56 -8.73 -9.92
C LEU A 18 4.25 -7.97 -9.70
N ASN A 19 3.10 -8.63 -9.87
CA ASN A 19 1.82 -8.00 -9.54
C ASN A 19 1.71 -7.74 -8.03
N ALA A 20 2.24 -8.64 -7.20
CA ALA A 20 2.26 -8.45 -5.75
C ALA A 20 3.15 -7.28 -5.34
N LEU A 21 4.32 -7.12 -5.97
CA LEU A 21 5.21 -5.98 -5.75
C LEU A 21 4.55 -4.67 -6.19
N GLU A 22 3.91 -4.65 -7.37
CA GLU A 22 3.17 -3.49 -7.86
C GLU A 22 2.03 -3.11 -6.88
N ALA A 23 1.29 -4.11 -6.39
CA ALA A 23 0.24 -3.90 -5.39
C ALA A 23 0.80 -3.43 -4.04
N ALA A 24 1.94 -3.95 -3.60
CA ALA A 24 2.60 -3.51 -2.36
C ALA A 24 3.04 -2.04 -2.46
N ILE A 25 3.54 -1.60 -3.62
CA ILE A 25 3.90 -0.19 -3.84
C ILE A 25 2.66 0.69 -3.86
N TYR A 26 1.55 0.27 -4.50
CA TYR A 26 0.30 1.01 -4.39
C TYR A 26 -0.18 1.11 -2.95
N GLY A 27 -0.09 0.01 -2.19
CA GLY A 27 -0.40 0.00 -0.77
C GLY A 27 0.47 0.97 0.03
N GLU A 28 1.77 1.02 -0.25
CA GLU A 28 2.71 1.92 0.42
C GLU A 28 2.41 3.39 0.10
N ILE A 29 2.10 3.72 -1.16
CA ILE A 29 1.68 5.08 -1.56
C ILE A 29 0.39 5.47 -0.85
N LEU A 30 -0.58 4.55 -0.80
CA LEU A 30 -1.85 4.76 -0.12
C LEU A 30 -1.63 5.00 1.37
N MET A 31 -0.98 4.06 2.06
CA MET A 31 -0.72 4.17 3.50
C MET A 31 0.05 5.45 3.82
N ARG A 32 1.18 5.70 3.16
CA ARG A 32 1.98 6.89 3.44
C ARG A 32 1.22 8.19 3.23
N GLY A 33 0.34 8.24 2.23
CA GLY A 33 -0.47 9.43 1.98
C GLY A 33 -1.70 9.57 2.89
N THR A 34 -2.25 8.47 3.42
CA THR A 34 -3.42 8.52 4.31
C THR A 34 -3.07 8.47 5.79
N THR A 35 -2.23 7.54 6.21
CA THR A 35 -1.85 7.38 7.62
C THR A 35 -0.61 8.19 7.98
N GLY A 36 0.10 8.77 7.00
CA GLY A 36 1.39 9.42 7.23
C GLY A 36 2.56 8.42 7.41
N SER A 37 2.25 7.14 7.56
CA SER A 37 3.18 6.06 7.86
C SER A 37 3.20 5.01 6.73
N GLY A 38 4.32 4.29 6.57
CA GLY A 38 4.39 3.18 5.62
C GLY A 38 3.55 1.97 6.07
N ILE A 39 3.33 0.97 5.20
CA ILE A 39 2.55 -0.23 5.55
C ILE A 39 3.09 -0.87 6.84
N ILE A 40 4.41 -1.09 6.93
CA ILE A 40 4.99 -1.77 8.09
C ILE A 40 4.75 -0.95 9.36
N SER A 41 5.06 0.35 9.34
CA SER A 41 4.83 1.25 10.47
C SER A 41 3.36 1.34 10.88
N PHE A 42 2.42 1.28 9.93
CA PHE A 42 1.00 1.22 10.27
C PHE A 42 0.66 -0.04 11.09
N PHE A 43 1.19 -1.20 10.72
CA PHE A 43 0.89 -2.46 11.42
C PHE A 43 1.69 -2.67 12.71
N THR A 44 2.93 -2.18 12.78
CA THR A 44 3.85 -2.43 13.91
C THR A 44 4.06 -1.21 14.80
N GLY A 45 3.47 -0.07 14.45
CA GLY A 45 3.61 1.18 15.19
C GLY A 45 2.96 1.11 16.55
N GLU A 46 3.56 1.82 17.49
CA GLU A 46 2.99 2.04 18.81
C GLU A 46 1.79 2.99 18.72
N GLY A 47 0.86 2.88 19.67
CA GLY A 47 -0.26 3.80 19.78
C GLY A 47 0.14 5.02 20.59
N ASP A 48 0.24 6.16 19.92
CA ASP A 48 0.64 7.44 20.52
C ASP A 48 -0.38 8.57 20.26
N ILE A 49 -1.45 8.28 19.50
CA ILE A 49 -2.55 9.22 19.31
C ILE A 49 -3.33 9.37 20.62
N GLY A 50 -3.62 10.61 20.98
CA GLY A 50 -4.42 10.87 22.16
C GLY A 50 -4.79 12.34 22.30
N ILE A 51 -5.60 12.61 23.30
CA ILE A 51 -5.93 13.97 23.72
C ILE A 51 -4.94 14.36 24.82
N GLY A 52 -4.05 15.30 24.52
CA GLY A 52 -3.06 15.79 25.49
C GLY A 52 -3.71 16.51 26.67
N PRO A 53 -3.02 16.62 27.82
CA PRO A 53 -3.55 17.37 28.95
C PRO A 53 -3.75 18.84 28.55
N GLY A 54 -4.94 19.39 28.84
CA GLY A 54 -5.17 20.82 28.69
C GLY A 54 -4.32 21.59 29.68
N GLU A 55 -3.48 22.51 29.20
CA GLU A 55 -2.65 23.32 30.08
C GLU A 55 -3.43 24.55 30.59
N THR A 56 -3.36 24.78 31.90
CA THR A 56 -3.86 26.01 32.51
C THR A 56 -2.66 26.90 32.80
N ILE A 57 -2.49 27.97 32.03
CA ILE A 57 -1.46 28.99 32.25
C ILE A 57 -2.17 30.22 32.83
N GLY A 58 -2.01 30.44 34.14
CA GLY A 58 -2.71 31.52 34.85
C GLY A 58 -4.21 31.25 34.98
N ALA A 59 -5.07 32.20 34.57
CA ALA A 59 -6.53 32.09 34.61
C ALA A 59 -7.16 31.58 33.30
N VAL A 60 -6.34 31.16 32.34
CA VAL A 60 -6.78 30.68 31.02
C VAL A 60 -6.59 29.18 30.95
N THR A 61 -7.70 28.44 30.81
CA THR A 61 -7.70 27.01 30.51
C THR A 61 -7.57 26.83 28.99
N THR A 62 -6.47 26.25 28.54
CA THR A 62 -6.30 25.87 27.13
C THR A 62 -6.93 24.49 26.92
N TYR A 63 -7.79 24.37 25.89
CA TYR A 63 -8.41 23.10 25.55
C TYR A 63 -7.37 22.06 25.11
N SER A 64 -7.58 20.83 25.56
CA SER A 64 -6.80 19.66 25.21
C SER A 64 -6.57 19.57 23.70
N GLN A 65 -5.30 19.61 23.28
CA GLN A 65 -4.93 19.44 21.87
C GLN A 65 -4.67 17.96 21.58
N PRO A 66 -5.01 17.46 20.38
CA PRO A 66 -4.61 16.12 20.00
C PRO A 66 -3.07 16.05 19.89
N VAL A 67 -2.48 14.96 20.36
CA VAL A 67 -1.04 14.65 20.31
C VAL A 67 -0.87 13.38 19.47
N GLY A 68 0.30 13.18 18.84
CA GLY A 68 0.54 12.00 17.98
C GLY A 68 -0.12 12.09 16.58
N ILE A 69 -0.49 13.28 16.11
CA ILE A 69 -1.27 13.46 14.86
C ILE A 69 -0.44 13.27 13.56
N GLY A 70 0.86 12.94 13.66
CA GLY A 70 1.77 12.90 12.51
C GLY A 70 1.71 11.58 11.74
N GLU A 71 1.66 10.47 12.46
CA GLU A 71 1.63 9.12 11.91
C GLU A 71 0.52 8.35 12.62
N ILE A 72 -0.29 7.61 11.86
CA ILE A 72 -1.35 6.77 12.40
C ILE A 72 -0.89 5.31 12.28
N SER A 73 -0.99 4.57 13.37
CA SER A 73 -0.82 3.12 13.45
C SER A 73 -2.17 2.40 13.60
N LEU A 74 -2.15 1.07 13.54
CA LEU A 74 -3.30 0.25 13.90
C LEU A 74 -3.67 0.39 15.36
N THR A 75 -2.68 0.55 16.23
CA THR A 75 -2.90 0.72 17.67
C THR A 75 -3.67 2.02 17.93
N ASP A 76 -3.34 3.09 17.22
CA ASP A 76 -4.06 4.38 17.25
C ASP A 76 -5.51 4.25 16.79
N LEU A 77 -5.72 3.50 15.70
CA LEU A 77 -7.06 3.24 15.19
C LEU A 77 -7.92 2.43 16.18
N MET A 78 -7.28 1.55 16.97
CA MET A 78 -7.97 0.76 17.99
C MET A 78 -8.26 1.55 19.27
N GLN A 79 -7.35 2.45 19.68
CA GLN A 79 -7.48 3.24 20.89
C GLN A 79 -8.43 4.43 20.69
N GLU A 80 -8.25 5.19 19.62
CA GLU A 80 -9.00 6.42 19.33
C GLU A 80 -9.48 6.45 17.86
N PRO A 81 -10.44 5.57 17.48
CA PRO A 81 -10.85 5.37 16.09
C PRO A 81 -11.37 6.65 15.43
N SER A 82 -12.12 7.48 16.17
CA SER A 82 -12.72 8.71 15.64
C SER A 82 -11.66 9.74 15.25
N LEU A 83 -10.64 9.92 16.10
CA LEU A 83 -9.54 10.86 15.84
C LEU A 83 -8.63 10.33 14.74
N ALA A 84 -8.27 9.04 14.78
CA ALA A 84 -7.48 8.40 13.75
C ALA A 84 -8.13 8.51 12.37
N LEU A 85 -9.43 8.23 12.25
CA LEU A 85 -10.16 8.35 10.98
C LEU A 85 -10.26 9.80 10.48
N ALA A 86 -10.45 10.77 11.38
CA ALA A 86 -10.48 12.18 11.00
C ALA A 86 -9.12 12.63 10.45
N THR A 87 -8.02 12.24 11.11
CA THR A 87 -6.65 12.50 10.65
C THR A 87 -6.38 11.81 9.31
N ILE A 88 -6.73 10.53 9.17
CA ILE A 88 -6.60 9.77 7.92
C ILE A 88 -7.35 10.46 6.77
N SER A 89 -8.59 10.91 7.02
CA SER A 89 -9.39 11.60 6.01
C SER A 89 -8.78 12.94 5.60
N SER A 90 -8.27 13.70 6.58
CA SER A 90 -7.58 14.97 6.33
C SER A 90 -6.33 14.76 5.48
N ASN A 91 -5.49 13.79 5.87
CA ASN A 91 -4.27 13.42 5.16
C ASN A 91 -4.55 12.90 3.74
N PHE A 92 -5.58 12.08 3.57
CA PHE A 92 -5.98 11.64 2.24
C PHE A 92 -6.33 12.81 1.31
N LYS A 93 -7.09 13.79 1.82
CA LYS A 93 -7.46 14.99 1.04
C LYS A 93 -6.26 15.85 0.70
N SER A 94 -5.34 16.05 1.64
CA SER A 94 -4.13 16.87 1.42
C SER A 94 -3.14 16.18 0.47
N ASN A 95 -3.03 14.86 0.52
CA ASN A 95 -2.08 14.09 -0.29
C ASN A 95 -2.68 13.48 -1.57
N LEU A 96 -3.96 13.70 -1.87
CA LEU A 96 -4.66 13.09 -3.00
C LEU A 96 -3.89 13.25 -4.33
N LEU A 97 -3.44 14.48 -4.62
CA LEU A 97 -2.69 14.78 -5.85
C LEU A 97 -1.33 14.08 -5.89
N PRO A 98 -0.41 14.27 -4.92
CA PRO A 98 0.89 13.61 -4.97
C PRO A 98 0.77 12.08 -4.97
N MET A 99 -0.19 11.50 -4.24
CA MET A 99 -0.45 10.06 -4.25
C MET A 99 -0.91 9.58 -5.63
N SER A 100 -1.86 10.28 -6.25
CA SER A 100 -2.37 9.91 -7.57
C SER A 100 -1.29 9.95 -8.64
N LEU A 101 -0.41 10.96 -8.59
CA LEU A 101 0.74 11.07 -9.48
C LEU A 101 1.73 9.95 -9.24
N ALA A 102 2.06 9.64 -7.98
CA ALA A 102 2.94 8.53 -7.62
C ALA A 102 2.38 7.17 -8.07
N ALA A 103 1.08 6.94 -7.91
CA ALA A 103 0.43 5.72 -8.36
C ALA A 103 0.43 5.63 -9.90
N PHE A 104 0.15 6.74 -10.58
CA PHE A 104 0.17 6.81 -12.03
C PHE A 104 1.57 6.52 -12.60
N THR A 105 2.60 7.18 -12.08
CA THR A 105 3.99 6.94 -12.49
C THR A 105 4.44 5.52 -12.21
N THR A 106 4.04 4.95 -11.07
CA THR A 106 4.26 3.53 -10.73
C THR A 106 3.65 2.62 -11.80
N SER A 107 2.40 2.84 -12.18
CA SER A 107 1.71 2.02 -13.18
C SER A 107 2.41 2.03 -14.55
N ILE A 108 2.90 3.21 -14.97
CA ILE A 108 3.67 3.35 -16.21
C ILE A 108 5.00 2.63 -16.09
N SER A 109 5.70 2.81 -14.97
CA SER A 109 7.02 2.23 -14.71
C SER A 109 6.95 0.70 -14.74
N PHE A 110 5.96 0.09 -14.06
CA PHE A 110 5.76 -1.36 -14.11
C PHE A 110 5.40 -1.84 -15.51
N ARG A 111 4.56 -1.11 -16.24
CA ARG A 111 4.18 -1.48 -17.61
C ARG A 111 5.39 -1.50 -18.55
N ILE A 112 6.22 -0.47 -18.50
CA ILE A 112 7.43 -0.36 -19.33
C ILE A 112 8.49 -1.34 -18.85
N GLY A 113 8.77 -1.40 -17.55
CA GLY A 113 9.76 -2.29 -16.96
C GLY A 113 9.46 -3.76 -17.24
N ARG A 114 8.19 -4.19 -17.07
CA ARG A 114 7.77 -5.56 -17.43
C ARG A 114 7.97 -5.86 -18.90
N ARG A 115 7.75 -4.88 -19.78
CA ARG A 115 7.96 -5.06 -21.23
C ARG A 115 9.44 -5.23 -21.55
N MET A 116 10.32 -4.42 -20.94
CA MET A 116 11.77 -4.49 -21.14
C MET A 116 12.36 -5.79 -20.56
N LEU A 117 11.92 -6.17 -19.36
CA LEU A 117 12.44 -7.34 -18.64
C LEU A 117 11.76 -8.66 -19.03
N ARG A 118 10.93 -8.68 -20.08
CA ARG A 118 10.15 -9.88 -20.45
C ARG A 118 11.02 -11.12 -20.66
N ARG A 119 12.19 -10.97 -21.31
CA ARG A 119 13.13 -12.08 -21.57
C ARG A 119 13.82 -12.59 -20.29
N PRO A 120 14.50 -11.74 -19.50
CA PRO A 120 15.13 -12.21 -18.26
C PRO A 120 14.11 -12.76 -17.26
N LEU A 121 12.94 -12.13 -17.10
CA LEU A 121 11.87 -12.64 -16.24
C LEU A 121 11.38 -14.03 -16.68
N ALA A 122 11.27 -14.28 -17.99
CA ALA A 122 10.89 -15.59 -18.49
C ALA A 122 11.94 -16.67 -18.19
N SER A 123 13.23 -16.32 -18.26
CA SER A 123 14.34 -17.21 -17.89
C SER A 123 14.30 -17.56 -16.40
N VAL A 124 14.23 -16.55 -15.54
CA VAL A 124 14.14 -16.75 -14.07
C VAL A 124 12.88 -17.55 -13.71
N ASN A 125 11.74 -17.26 -14.35
CA ASN A 125 10.51 -17.98 -14.07
C ASN A 125 10.60 -19.48 -14.41
N ARG A 126 11.29 -19.82 -15.51
CA ARG A 126 11.46 -21.21 -15.95
C ARG A 126 12.52 -21.97 -15.16
N ASN A 127 13.64 -21.31 -14.84
CA ASN A 127 14.82 -21.98 -14.29
C ASN A 127 14.92 -21.92 -12.77
N LEU A 128 14.27 -20.94 -12.13
CA LEU A 128 14.36 -20.71 -10.69
C LEU A 128 12.99 -20.80 -10.01
N VAL A 129 12.02 -19.99 -10.45
CA VAL A 129 10.74 -19.86 -9.73
C VAL A 129 9.91 -21.13 -9.81
N LYS A 130 9.65 -21.67 -11.00
CA LYS A 130 8.82 -22.88 -11.12
C LYS A 130 9.44 -24.11 -10.44
N PRO A 131 10.76 -24.37 -10.54
CA PRO A 131 11.38 -25.48 -9.83
C PRO A 131 11.35 -25.34 -8.30
N VAL A 132 11.60 -24.14 -7.76
CA VAL A 132 11.73 -23.93 -6.31
C VAL A 132 10.38 -23.68 -5.64
N LEU A 133 9.53 -22.86 -6.24
CA LEU A 133 8.27 -22.38 -5.66
C LEU A 133 7.03 -23.06 -6.25
N GLY A 134 7.24 -23.97 -7.21
CA GLY A 134 6.19 -24.74 -7.86
C GLY A 134 5.44 -23.99 -8.97
N ALA A 135 4.60 -24.72 -9.70
CA ALA A 135 3.88 -24.20 -10.86
C ALA A 135 2.77 -23.17 -10.52
N GLY A 136 2.48 -22.96 -9.24
CA GLY A 136 1.49 -21.99 -8.74
C GLY A 136 2.02 -20.56 -8.65
N ILE A 137 3.34 -20.36 -8.67
CA ILE A 137 3.98 -19.05 -8.53
C ILE A 137 4.68 -18.68 -9.84
N ARG A 138 4.63 -17.39 -10.20
CA ARG A 138 5.29 -16.82 -11.38
C ARG A 138 5.78 -15.41 -11.11
N LEU A 139 6.68 -14.94 -11.98
CA LEU A 139 7.04 -13.51 -12.07
C LEU A 139 6.00 -12.77 -12.93
#